data_AF-A0A1H5FKK3-F1
#
_entry.id   AF-A0A1H5FKK3-F1
#
_cell.length_a   1.000
_cell.length_b   1.000
_cell.length_c   1.000
_cell.angle_alpha   90.00
_cell.angle_beta   90.00
_cell.angle_gamma   90.00
#
_symmetry.space_group_name_H-M   'P 1'
#
loop_
_entity.id
_entity.type
_entity.pdbx_description
1 polymer ?
#
loop_
_entity_poly.entity_id
_entity_poly.type
_entity_poly.pdbx_seq_one_letter_code
_entity_poly.pdbx_strand_id
1 'polypeptide(L)'
;MPVREPVIPSLSVARATVGRVIPEPGDSGPDDPFPTVAGGCPPLSAAAVRRAALDHVLALVAEAPWSGSLVLRGSMVMPAWVGDAAREPADLDWVVLEDAAGADPLDPYPYLDLLETVQQWPEAADGAARYEMWTYEEFGTDGRRPVLPPEGLSWVSDEAAVETGPPYLDLLERLARRPGAAPGVRLDAAGARVDGTWTYRHYDTPGIRLLVPWHAEGLPSGEVRLDFARDETLPEPPVWTLVPTGRGGRPVPVRTASRELSLAWKLLWLHTDTRDGGRARGKDLYDAVLLAEATGALPSPRLLRKVFGLTADPVTDALRPDAVAGWDVEWAAFQEGHPGVEGTAGEWLHRLGRALEPVAGWQAVR
;
A
#
# COMPACT_ATOMS: atom_id res chain seq x y z
N MET A 1 -5.71 68.00 -1.51
CA MET A 1 -6.09 67.50 -0.17
C MET A 1 -5.31 66.23 0.11
N PRO A 2 -4.36 66.25 1.06
CA PRO A 2 -3.60 65.05 1.41
C PRO A 2 -4.43 64.15 2.33
N VAL A 3 -4.50 62.87 1.97
CA VAL A 3 -5.21 61.82 2.69
C VAL A 3 -4.37 61.40 3.90
N ARG A 4 -4.99 61.40 5.08
CA ARG A 4 -4.37 61.10 6.38
C ARG A 4 -4.07 59.60 6.50
N GLU A 5 -2.84 59.25 6.88
CA GLU A 5 -2.48 57.92 7.37
C GLU A 5 -3.06 57.67 8.78
N PRO A 6 -3.59 56.46 9.05
CA PRO A 6 -4.07 56.11 10.37
C PRO A 6 -2.93 55.65 11.30
N VAL A 7 -2.86 56.27 12.47
CA VAL A 7 -1.99 55.94 13.60
C VAL A 7 -2.50 54.69 14.32
N ILE A 8 -1.68 53.64 14.41
CA ILE A 8 -1.95 52.43 15.20
C ILE A 8 -1.26 52.56 16.57
N PRO A 9 -1.96 52.40 17.71
CA PRO A 9 -1.37 52.53 19.03
C PRO A 9 -0.50 51.32 19.42
N SER A 10 0.67 51.62 19.97
CA SER A 10 1.66 50.70 20.54
C SER A 10 1.10 49.95 21.76
N LEU A 11 1.00 48.62 21.67
CA LEU A 11 0.69 47.75 22.80
C LEU A 11 1.98 47.38 23.55
N SER A 12 2.03 47.79 24.82
CA SER A 12 3.14 47.55 25.74
C SER A 12 3.21 46.09 26.19
N VAL A 13 4.44 45.59 26.23
CA VAL A 13 4.84 44.22 26.58
C VAL A 13 4.75 43.99 28.08
N ALA A 14 3.90 43.05 28.52
CA ALA A 14 3.95 42.52 29.88
C ALA A 14 4.91 41.32 29.93
N ARG A 15 6.10 41.54 30.51
CA ARG A 15 7.06 40.49 30.88
C ARG A 15 6.58 39.78 32.15
N ALA A 16 6.29 38.48 32.06
CA ALA A 16 6.09 37.62 33.22
C ALA A 16 7.45 37.12 33.74
N THR A 17 7.79 37.54 34.95
CA THR A 17 9.01 37.14 35.68
C THR A 17 8.74 35.80 36.36
N VAL A 18 9.33 34.70 35.88
CA VAL A 18 9.33 33.42 36.59
C VAL A 18 10.54 33.40 37.52
N GLY A 19 10.29 33.50 38.82
CA GLY A 19 11.31 33.39 39.87
C GLY A 19 11.92 31.99 39.90
N ARG A 20 13.25 31.92 39.68
CA ARG A 20 14.07 30.75 40.00
C ARG A 20 14.20 30.65 41.51
N VAL A 21 13.69 29.58 42.10
CA VAL A 21 14.10 29.14 43.44
C VAL A 21 15.19 28.10 43.24
N ILE A 22 16.40 28.43 43.70
CA ILE A 22 17.54 27.52 43.78
C ILE A 22 17.52 26.93 45.20
N PRO A 23 17.42 25.59 45.39
CA PRO A 23 17.65 25.00 46.70
C PRO A 23 19.16 24.75 46.91
N GLU A 24 19.65 25.17 48.07
CA GLU A 24 20.99 24.89 48.58
C GLU A 24 21.17 23.39 48.94
N PRO A 25 22.41 22.86 48.94
CA PRO A 25 22.65 21.44 49.18
C PRO A 25 22.86 21.14 50.67
N GLY A 26 22.17 20.09 51.15
CA GLY A 26 22.51 19.38 52.38
C GLY A 26 21.33 19.21 53.33
N ASP A 27 20.79 18.00 53.42
CA ASP A 27 21.08 17.14 54.58
C ASP A 27 20.63 15.71 54.28
N SER A 28 21.47 14.75 54.66
CA SER A 28 21.27 13.31 54.51
C SER A 28 20.45 12.77 55.69
N GLY A 29 19.33 12.12 55.40
CA GLY A 29 18.55 11.34 56.38
C GLY A 29 17.72 10.24 55.69
N PRO A 30 17.45 9.11 56.36
CA PRO A 30 17.28 7.81 55.73
C PRO A 30 15.83 7.38 55.49
N ASP A 31 15.67 6.38 54.63
CA ASP A 31 14.50 5.53 54.41
C ASP A 31 13.30 6.17 53.69
N ASP A 32 13.37 6.18 52.35
CA ASP A 32 12.18 6.21 51.49
C ASP A 32 11.74 4.77 51.18
N PRO A 33 10.54 4.31 51.59
CA PRO A 33 10.07 2.94 51.37
C PRO A 33 9.44 2.72 49.98
N PHE A 34 9.55 3.68 49.06
CA PHE A 34 9.04 3.54 47.71
C PHE A 34 10.17 3.19 46.73
N PRO A 35 10.13 2.02 46.06
CA PRO A 35 11.09 1.76 45.00
C PRO A 35 10.85 2.76 43.88
N THR A 36 11.89 3.51 43.51
CA THR A 36 11.94 4.22 42.23
C THR A 36 11.81 3.17 41.12
N VAL A 37 10.58 2.90 40.69
CA VAL A 37 10.34 2.18 39.44
C VAL A 37 10.76 3.16 38.36
N ALA A 38 12.01 3.03 37.91
CA ALA A 38 12.42 3.47 36.60
C ALA A 38 11.55 2.71 35.59
N GLY A 39 10.36 3.26 35.33
CA GLY A 39 9.39 2.77 34.35
C GLY A 39 9.89 3.06 32.95
N GLY A 40 11.02 2.45 32.58
CA GLY A 40 11.39 2.26 31.18
C GLY A 40 10.57 1.09 30.67
N CYS A 41 9.64 1.36 29.75
CA CYS A 41 9.12 0.30 28.89
C CYS A 41 10.35 -0.44 28.30
N PRO A 42 10.41 -1.78 28.35
CA PRO A 42 11.56 -2.50 27.81
C PRO A 42 11.83 -2.03 26.38
N PRO A 43 13.13 -1.87 26.00
CA PRO A 43 13.47 -1.42 24.65
C PRO A 43 12.83 -2.36 23.65
N LEU A 44 12.21 -1.77 22.63
CA LEU A 44 11.48 -2.51 21.61
C LEU A 44 12.45 -3.40 20.84
N SER A 45 12.03 -4.61 20.49
CA SER A 45 12.79 -5.42 19.53
C SER A 45 12.80 -4.74 18.16
N ALA A 46 13.81 -5.03 17.33
CA ALA A 46 13.86 -4.50 15.96
C ALA A 46 12.59 -4.84 15.14
N ALA A 47 12.03 -6.03 15.35
CA ALA A 47 10.76 -6.45 14.74
C ALA A 47 9.58 -5.58 15.22
N ALA A 48 9.49 -5.30 16.53
CA ALA A 48 8.44 -4.46 17.10
C ALA A 48 8.55 -2.98 16.67
N VAL A 49 9.78 -2.49 16.42
CA VAL A 49 10.02 -1.16 15.86
C VAL A 49 9.58 -1.11 14.40
N ARG A 50 9.99 -2.07 13.57
CA ARG A 50 9.55 -2.17 12.18
C ARG A 50 8.03 -2.27 12.08
N ARG A 51 7.41 -3.10 12.94
CA ARG A 51 5.95 -3.24 12.97
C ARG A 51 5.26 -1.93 13.33
N ALA A 52 5.76 -1.20 14.34
CA ALA A 52 5.22 0.12 14.68
C ALA A 52 5.36 1.11 13.52
N ALA A 53 6.49 1.10 12.80
CA ALA A 53 6.68 1.95 11.64
C ALA A 53 5.69 1.60 10.51
N LEU A 54 5.51 0.31 10.19
CA LEU A 54 4.52 -0.18 9.21
C LEU A 54 3.09 0.22 9.60
N ASP A 55 2.70 0.00 10.86
CA ASP A 55 1.37 0.36 11.38
C ASP A 55 1.10 1.87 11.24
N HIS A 56 2.11 2.70 11.52
CA HIS A 56 2.02 4.15 11.39
C HIS A 56 1.84 4.59 9.94
N VAL A 57 2.64 4.05 9.03
CA VAL A 57 2.49 4.34 7.59
C VAL A 57 1.12 3.90 7.09
N LEU A 58 0.66 2.69 7.47
CA LEU A 58 -0.66 2.19 7.10
C LEU A 58 -1.78 3.12 7.59
N ALA A 59 -1.69 3.63 8.83
CA ALA A 59 -2.66 4.59 9.36
C ALA A 59 -2.68 5.90 8.57
N LEU A 60 -1.52 6.44 8.20
CA LEU A 60 -1.43 7.66 7.39
C LEU A 60 -2.04 7.47 6.00
N VAL A 61 -1.79 6.31 5.38
CA VAL A 61 -2.40 5.93 4.09
C VAL A 61 -3.90 5.83 4.25
N ALA A 62 -4.41 5.11 5.25
CA ALA A 62 -5.86 4.93 5.45
C ALA A 62 -6.62 6.24 5.71
N GLU A 63 -5.97 7.25 6.28
CA GLU A 63 -6.54 8.60 6.48
C GLU A 63 -6.45 9.50 5.23
N ALA A 64 -5.74 9.07 4.18
CA ALA A 64 -5.57 9.87 2.99
C ALA A 64 -6.82 9.82 2.08
N PRO A 65 -7.19 10.94 1.43
CA PRO A 65 -8.32 10.98 0.49
C PRO A 65 -8.21 9.97 -0.65
N TRP A 66 -6.98 9.68 -1.10
CA TRP A 66 -6.70 8.71 -2.16
C TRP A 66 -6.64 7.26 -1.67
N SER A 67 -6.84 6.97 -0.39
CA SER A 67 -6.83 5.59 0.12
C SER A 67 -7.86 4.68 -0.58
N GLY A 68 -8.94 5.26 -1.11
CA GLY A 68 -9.96 4.56 -1.87
C GLY A 68 -9.46 3.95 -3.17
N SER A 69 -8.40 4.49 -3.78
CA SER A 69 -7.78 3.96 -5.01
C SER A 69 -6.71 2.91 -4.73
N LEU A 70 -6.51 2.50 -3.47
CA LEU A 70 -5.54 1.46 -3.12
C LEU A 70 -6.19 0.22 -2.53
N VAL A 71 -5.58 -0.92 -2.81
CA VAL A 71 -5.94 -2.21 -2.24
C VAL A 71 -4.71 -2.84 -1.61
N LEU A 72 -4.74 -2.97 -0.28
CA LEU A 72 -3.67 -3.62 0.47
C LEU A 72 -3.68 -5.13 0.22
N ARG A 73 -2.51 -5.70 0.00
CA ARG A 73 -2.30 -7.15 -0.11
C ARG A 73 -1.05 -7.57 0.64
N GLY A 74 -0.69 -8.84 0.48
CA GLY A 74 0.56 -9.37 1.00
C GLY A 74 0.55 -9.52 2.53
N SER A 75 1.74 -9.40 3.11
CA SER A 75 1.99 -9.86 4.48
C SER A 75 1.25 -9.04 5.55
N MET A 76 0.99 -7.77 5.29
CA MET A 76 0.32 -6.88 6.24
C MET A 76 -1.15 -7.26 6.51
N VAL A 77 -1.81 -7.93 5.56
CA VAL A 77 -3.22 -8.33 5.72
C VAL A 77 -3.35 -9.66 6.47
N MET A 78 -2.30 -10.49 6.47
CA MET A 78 -2.32 -11.84 7.05
C MET A 78 -2.85 -11.89 8.50
N PRO A 79 -2.47 -10.99 9.44
CA PRO A 79 -3.03 -11.02 10.80
C PRO A 79 -4.54 -10.85 10.87
N ALA A 80 -5.17 -10.18 9.90
CA ALA A 80 -6.64 -10.07 9.83
C ALA A 80 -7.30 -11.40 9.41
N TRP A 81 -6.59 -12.25 8.67
CA TRP A 81 -7.11 -13.51 8.15
C TRP A 81 -6.81 -14.71 9.03
N VAL A 82 -5.61 -14.77 9.61
CA VAL A 82 -5.11 -15.97 10.31
C VAL A 82 -4.68 -15.67 11.75
N GLY A 83 -4.91 -14.45 12.24
CA GLY A 83 -4.63 -14.06 13.62
C GLY A 83 -3.14 -14.20 13.98
N ASP A 84 -2.88 -14.68 15.19
CA ASP A 84 -1.54 -14.80 15.77
C ASP A 84 -0.64 -15.82 15.05
N ALA A 85 -1.21 -16.67 14.18
CA ALA A 85 -0.42 -17.57 13.34
C ALA A 85 0.32 -16.81 12.22
N ALA A 86 -0.12 -15.58 11.89
CA ALA A 86 0.55 -14.77 10.89
C ALA A 86 1.97 -14.44 11.32
N ARG A 87 2.93 -14.64 10.42
CA ARG A 87 4.30 -14.12 10.60
C ARG A 87 4.28 -12.59 10.64
N GLU A 88 5.32 -12.00 11.20
CA GLU A 88 5.47 -10.55 11.19
C GLU A 88 5.48 -9.98 9.76
N PRO A 89 4.66 -8.94 9.48
CA PRO A 89 4.69 -8.24 8.21
C PRO A 89 6.07 -7.65 7.92
N ALA A 90 6.41 -7.64 6.63
CA ALA A 90 7.70 -7.15 6.14
C ALA A 90 7.59 -5.79 5.44
N ASP A 91 6.46 -5.54 4.81
CA ASP A 91 6.22 -4.50 3.81
C ASP A 91 4.72 -4.15 3.71
N LEU A 92 4.43 -3.04 3.03
CA LEU A 92 3.08 -2.68 2.59
C LEU A 92 3.00 -2.84 1.07
N ASP A 93 2.28 -3.87 0.62
CA ASP A 93 2.05 -4.12 -0.81
C ASP A 93 0.68 -3.57 -1.22
N TRP A 94 0.65 -2.66 -2.19
CA TRP A 94 -0.54 -2.01 -2.69
C TRP A 94 -0.77 -2.35 -4.16
N VAL A 95 -1.99 -2.73 -4.51
CA VAL A 95 -2.49 -2.62 -5.87
C VAL A 95 -3.10 -1.23 -6.01
N VAL A 96 -2.61 -0.45 -6.95
CA VAL A 96 -3.20 0.84 -7.33
C VAL A 96 -4.35 0.51 -8.26
N LEU A 97 -5.57 0.81 -7.81
CA LEU A 97 -6.71 0.87 -8.70
C LEU A 97 -6.53 2.16 -9.48
N GLU A 98 -6.18 2.05 -10.76
CA GLU A 98 -6.33 3.19 -11.66
C GLU A 98 -7.78 3.66 -11.56
N ASP A 99 -7.98 4.97 -11.41
CA ASP A 99 -9.28 5.55 -11.71
C ASP A 99 -9.53 5.21 -13.18
N ALA A 100 -10.27 4.13 -13.40
CA ALA A 100 -10.88 3.86 -14.66
C ALA A 100 -11.83 5.03 -14.91
N ALA A 101 -11.33 6.13 -15.46
CA ALA A 101 -12.01 6.70 -16.61
C ALA A 101 -12.14 5.50 -17.56
N GLY A 102 -13.25 4.78 -17.43
CA GLY A 102 -13.47 3.49 -18.06
C GLY A 102 -13.54 3.73 -19.55
N ALA A 103 -12.38 3.68 -20.20
CA ALA A 103 -12.33 3.47 -21.62
C ALA A 103 -12.75 2.01 -21.81
N ASP A 104 -13.98 1.81 -22.26
CA ASP A 104 -14.40 0.50 -22.74
C ASP A 104 -13.41 0.11 -23.85
N PRO A 105 -12.71 -1.04 -23.77
CA PRO A 105 -11.79 -1.44 -24.83
C PRO A 105 -12.48 -1.66 -26.19
N LEU A 106 -13.82 -1.75 -26.22
CA LEU A 106 -14.63 -1.75 -27.44
C LEU A 106 -15.22 -0.38 -27.79
N ASP A 107 -15.19 0.58 -26.85
CA ASP A 107 -15.62 1.97 -27.03
C ASP A 107 -14.71 2.91 -26.21
N PRO A 108 -13.46 3.13 -26.67
CA PRO A 108 -12.40 3.76 -25.87
C PRO A 108 -12.59 5.26 -25.65
N TYR A 109 -13.73 5.80 -26.08
CA TYR A 109 -14.08 7.20 -25.97
C TYR A 109 -14.93 7.40 -24.71
N PRO A 110 -14.44 8.08 -23.67
CA PRO A 110 -15.29 8.44 -22.53
C PRO A 110 -16.43 9.34 -23.04
N TYR A 111 -17.69 8.90 -22.89
CA TYR A 111 -18.83 9.75 -23.16
C TYR A 111 -18.84 10.88 -22.13
N LEU A 112 -18.63 12.10 -22.61
CA LEU A 112 -18.88 13.29 -21.81
C LEU A 112 -20.36 13.66 -22.02
N ASP A 113 -21.17 13.48 -20.98
CA ASP A 113 -22.62 13.72 -21.03
C ASP A 113 -22.98 15.16 -21.39
N LEU A 114 -22.09 16.12 -21.07
CA LEU A 114 -22.31 17.54 -21.23
C LEU A 114 -21.04 18.22 -21.77
N LEU A 115 -21.20 19.04 -22.81
CA LEU A 115 -20.11 19.79 -23.46
C LEU A 115 -19.39 20.74 -22.48
N GLU A 116 -20.07 21.21 -21.44
CA GLU A 116 -19.53 22.07 -20.39
C GLU A 116 -18.41 21.41 -19.58
N THR A 117 -18.37 20.07 -19.52
CA THR A 117 -17.31 19.30 -18.84
C THR A 117 -15.94 19.42 -19.55
N VAL A 118 -15.93 19.77 -20.84
CA VAL A 118 -14.71 19.98 -21.65
C VAL A 118 -14.09 21.36 -21.42
N GLN A 119 -14.79 22.30 -20.76
CA GLN A 119 -14.30 23.67 -20.59
C GLN A 119 -13.30 23.80 -19.43
N GLN A 120 -12.06 23.36 -19.66
CA GLN A 120 -10.90 23.83 -18.90
C GLN A 120 -10.08 24.88 -19.68
N TRP A 121 -10.53 25.30 -20.87
CA TRP A 121 -9.85 26.30 -21.71
C TRP A 121 -10.86 27.38 -22.14
N PRO A 122 -11.07 28.43 -21.31
CA PRO A 122 -12.00 29.53 -21.62
C PRO A 122 -11.77 30.17 -23.00
N GLU A 123 -10.52 30.21 -23.46
CA GLU A 123 -10.11 30.79 -24.74
C GLU A 123 -10.61 29.98 -25.96
N ALA A 124 -10.79 28.65 -25.81
CA ALA A 124 -11.34 27.80 -26.86
C ALA A 124 -12.87 27.93 -26.99
N ALA A 125 -13.56 28.30 -25.90
CA ALA A 125 -15.00 28.49 -25.88
C ALA A 125 -15.43 29.88 -26.39
N ASP A 126 -14.66 30.93 -26.09
CA ASP A 126 -14.97 32.29 -26.55
C ASP A 126 -14.89 32.44 -28.08
N GLY A 127 -14.02 31.64 -28.72
CA GLY A 127 -13.91 31.55 -30.18
C GLY A 127 -15.11 30.92 -30.90
N ALA A 128 -16.01 30.23 -30.20
CA ALA A 128 -17.19 29.62 -30.80
C ALA A 128 -18.26 30.66 -31.19
N ALA A 129 -18.23 31.86 -30.60
CA ALA A 129 -19.22 32.91 -30.82
C ALA A 129 -18.81 33.98 -31.85
N ARG A 130 -17.65 33.83 -32.51
CA ARG A 130 -16.97 34.77 -33.44
C ARG A 130 -16.23 35.88 -32.71
N TYR A 131 -14.90 35.92 -32.86
CA TYR A 131 -14.09 37.07 -32.50
C TYR A 131 -14.49 38.30 -33.31
N GLU A 132 -14.63 39.45 -32.66
CA GLU A 132 -14.52 40.74 -33.36
C GLU A 132 -13.05 40.94 -33.78
N MET A 133 -12.81 41.40 -35.01
CA MET A 133 -11.52 41.32 -35.72
C MET A 133 -10.33 42.08 -35.08
N TRP A 134 -10.47 42.61 -33.86
CA TRP A 134 -9.52 43.56 -33.24
C TRP A 134 -9.12 43.22 -31.80
N THR A 135 -9.35 41.99 -31.32
CA THR A 135 -8.84 41.56 -30.00
C THR A 135 -7.69 40.59 -30.19
N TYR A 136 -6.47 41.02 -29.89
CA TYR A 136 -5.31 40.15 -29.82
C TYR A 136 -5.15 39.67 -28.38
N GLU A 137 -5.37 38.38 -28.14
CA GLU A 137 -4.96 37.69 -26.92
C GLU A 137 -3.78 36.77 -27.23
N GLU A 138 -2.96 36.51 -26.20
CA GLU A 138 -1.70 35.74 -26.29
C GLU A 138 -1.90 34.31 -26.84
N PHE A 139 -3.15 33.81 -26.83
CA PHE A 139 -3.57 32.51 -27.37
C PHE A 139 -4.80 32.60 -28.31
N GLY A 140 -4.88 33.61 -29.17
CA GLY A 140 -5.97 33.75 -30.14
C GLY A 140 -6.05 32.59 -31.16
N THR A 141 -7.28 32.17 -31.51
CA THR A 141 -7.51 31.07 -32.48
C THR A 141 -7.46 31.50 -33.95
N ASP A 142 -7.25 32.79 -34.23
CA ASP A 142 -7.30 33.41 -35.58
C ASP A 142 -8.57 33.06 -36.38
N GLY A 143 -9.69 32.86 -35.69
CA GLY A 143 -10.98 32.51 -36.32
C GLY A 143 -11.03 31.09 -36.89
N ARG A 144 -10.09 30.20 -36.51
CA ARG A 144 -10.17 28.77 -36.83
C ARG A 144 -11.31 28.13 -36.05
N ARG A 145 -12.19 27.40 -36.74
CA ARG A 145 -13.27 26.67 -36.10
C ARG A 145 -12.72 25.50 -35.29
N PRO A 146 -13.20 25.26 -34.06
CA PRO A 146 -12.86 24.04 -33.33
C PRO A 146 -13.34 22.84 -34.15
N VAL A 147 -12.45 21.87 -34.35
CA VAL A 147 -12.78 20.59 -34.98
C VAL A 147 -13.20 19.67 -33.84
N LEU A 148 -14.43 19.15 -33.90
CA LEU A 148 -14.95 18.23 -32.88
C LEU A 148 -14.53 16.79 -33.21
N PRO A 149 -14.52 15.89 -32.21
CA PRO A 149 -14.45 14.46 -32.46
C PRO A 149 -15.52 13.99 -33.47
N PRO A 150 -15.18 13.05 -34.40
CA PRO A 150 -13.90 12.36 -34.51
C PRO A 150 -12.81 13.11 -35.30
N GLU A 151 -13.14 14.16 -36.05
CA GLU A 151 -12.21 14.81 -36.98
C GLU A 151 -11.13 15.68 -36.32
N GLY A 152 -11.35 16.11 -35.06
CA GLY A 152 -10.48 17.02 -34.33
C GLY A 152 -9.68 16.40 -33.19
N LEU A 153 -9.74 15.08 -33.05
CA LEU A 153 -9.00 14.36 -32.01
C LEU A 153 -7.49 14.48 -32.28
N SER A 154 -6.81 15.20 -31.39
CA SER A 154 -5.36 15.18 -31.32
C SER A 154 -4.98 14.40 -30.08
N TRP A 155 -4.24 13.32 -30.25
CA TRP A 155 -3.69 12.55 -29.14
C TRP A 155 -2.69 13.45 -28.41
N VAL A 156 -3.03 13.82 -27.17
CA VAL A 156 -2.05 14.35 -26.25
C VAL A 156 -1.27 13.13 -25.75
N SER A 157 0.00 13.02 -26.12
CA SER A 157 0.86 11.97 -25.55
C SER A 157 0.89 12.11 -24.04
N ASP A 158 1.01 10.99 -23.31
CA ASP A 158 0.99 10.90 -21.83
C ASP A 158 1.81 11.98 -21.11
N GLU A 159 2.82 12.54 -21.76
CA GLU A 159 3.66 13.64 -21.28
C GLU A 159 2.91 14.94 -20.92
N ALA A 160 1.66 15.13 -21.34
CA ALA A 160 0.89 16.36 -21.09
C ALA A 160 -0.38 16.16 -20.24
N ALA A 161 -0.58 15.00 -19.63
CA ALA A 161 -1.46 14.91 -18.48
C ALA A 161 -0.84 15.73 -17.35
N VAL A 162 -1.59 16.68 -16.77
CA VAL A 162 -1.19 17.32 -15.52
C VAL A 162 -1.10 16.21 -14.48
N GLU A 163 0.11 15.68 -14.24
CA GLU A 163 0.35 14.68 -13.21
C GLU A 163 -0.09 15.28 -11.87
N THR A 164 -1.28 14.91 -11.40
CA THR A 164 -1.49 14.79 -9.96
C THR A 164 -0.37 13.90 -9.47
N GLY A 165 0.64 14.50 -8.82
CA GLY A 165 1.86 13.80 -8.44
C GLY A 165 1.55 12.48 -7.73
N PRO A 166 2.41 11.46 -7.87
CA PRO A 166 2.07 10.11 -7.46
C PRO A 166 1.66 10.05 -5.98
N PRO A 167 0.74 9.14 -5.59
CA PRO A 167 0.11 9.15 -4.26
C PRO A 167 1.10 9.11 -3.08
N TYR A 168 2.31 8.60 -3.31
CA TYR A 168 3.36 8.60 -2.30
C TYR A 168 3.90 10.00 -1.94
N LEU A 169 3.72 11.04 -2.77
CA LEU A 169 4.15 12.40 -2.43
C LEU A 169 3.34 12.99 -1.26
N ASP A 170 2.00 12.88 -1.32
CA ASP A 170 1.14 13.29 -0.19
C ASP A 170 1.42 12.42 1.05
N LEU A 171 1.73 11.14 0.88
CA LEU A 171 2.18 10.29 1.99
C LEU A 171 3.45 10.83 2.65
N LEU A 172 4.46 11.24 1.88
CA LEU A 172 5.70 11.82 2.41
C LEU A 172 5.44 13.14 3.14
N GLU A 173 4.55 13.99 2.63
CA GLU A 173 4.14 15.20 3.35
C GLU A 173 3.45 14.89 4.69
N ARG A 174 2.55 13.90 4.72
CA ARG A 174 1.89 13.44 5.94
C ARG A 174 2.89 12.87 6.94
N LEU A 175 3.85 12.09 6.46
CA LEU A 175 4.94 11.54 7.27
C LEU A 175 5.83 12.65 7.84
N ALA A 176 6.17 13.67 7.05
CA ALA A 176 6.95 14.81 7.53
C ALA A 176 6.23 15.59 8.65
N ARG A 177 4.90 15.71 8.57
CA ARG A 177 4.07 16.35 9.61
C ARG A 177 3.89 15.47 10.86
N ARG A 178 3.83 14.16 10.68
CA ARG A 178 3.62 13.16 11.75
C ARG A 178 4.67 12.04 11.66
N PRO A 179 5.95 12.30 12.01
CA PRO A 179 7.01 11.31 11.81
C PRO A 179 7.07 10.23 12.91
N GLY A 180 6.45 10.45 14.07
CA GLY A 180 6.54 9.54 15.21
C GLY A 180 5.60 8.34 15.09
N ALA A 181 6.16 7.14 14.93
CA ALA A 181 5.40 5.88 14.89
C ALA A 181 5.14 5.26 16.26
N ALA A 182 6.04 5.50 17.21
CA ALA A 182 5.97 5.04 18.59
C ALA A 182 6.90 5.88 19.48
N PRO A 183 6.82 5.78 20.82
CA PRO A 183 7.82 6.38 21.69
C PRO A 183 9.23 5.96 21.27
N GLY A 184 10.08 6.94 20.94
CA GLY A 184 11.45 6.71 20.49
C GLY A 184 11.62 6.22 19.05
N VAL A 185 10.54 6.05 18.26
CA VAL A 185 10.60 5.58 16.85
C VAL A 185 10.08 6.66 15.91
N ARG A 186 10.90 7.06 14.94
CA ARG A 186 10.57 8.10 13.95
C ARG A 186 10.90 7.65 12.53
N LEU A 187 10.03 7.96 11.58
CA LEU A 187 10.33 7.83 10.14
C LEU A 187 10.95 9.12 9.61
N ASP A 188 11.88 8.97 8.67
CA ASP A 188 12.53 10.06 7.95
C ASP A 188 11.94 10.17 6.53
N ALA A 189 11.02 11.11 6.36
CA ALA A 189 10.41 11.38 5.06
C ALA A 189 11.40 12.03 4.07
N ALA A 190 12.39 12.79 4.55
CA ALA A 190 13.36 13.47 3.70
C ALA A 190 14.40 12.49 3.15
N GLY A 191 14.72 11.44 3.89
CA GLY A 191 15.56 10.33 3.47
C GLY A 191 14.85 9.27 2.62
N ALA A 192 13.56 9.47 2.28
CA ALA A 192 12.82 8.52 1.48
C ALA A 192 13.35 8.43 0.05
N ARG A 193 13.43 7.21 -0.48
CA ARG A 193 13.94 6.92 -1.82
C ARG A 193 12.92 6.14 -2.63
N VAL A 194 12.81 6.49 -3.91
CA VAL A 194 12.00 5.76 -4.88
C VAL A 194 12.95 4.87 -5.69
N ASP A 195 12.68 3.56 -5.66
CA ASP A 195 13.36 2.57 -6.47
C ASP A 195 12.46 2.24 -7.67
N GLY A 196 12.75 2.88 -8.80
CA GLY A 196 11.90 2.91 -9.98
C GLY A 196 12.26 1.85 -11.01
N THR A 197 12.08 0.56 -10.70
CA THR A 197 11.78 -0.54 -11.65
C THR A 197 11.78 -1.87 -10.89
N TRP A 198 10.62 -2.29 -10.39
CA TRP A 198 10.45 -3.66 -9.89
C TRP A 198 9.27 -4.33 -10.58
N THR A 199 9.50 -5.52 -11.13
CA THR A 199 8.48 -6.38 -11.74
C THR A 199 8.34 -7.67 -10.93
N TYR A 200 7.10 -8.16 -10.75
CA TYR A 200 6.89 -9.57 -10.42
C TYR A 200 7.20 -10.35 -11.68
N ARG A 201 8.09 -11.36 -11.63
CA ARG A 201 8.56 -12.10 -12.83
C ARG A 201 7.48 -12.61 -13.80
N HIS A 202 6.23 -12.73 -13.34
CA HIS A 202 5.10 -13.21 -14.13
C HIS A 202 4.17 -12.12 -14.67
N TYR A 203 4.20 -10.93 -14.06
CA TYR A 203 3.46 -9.76 -14.50
C TYR A 203 4.50 -8.65 -14.70
N ASP A 204 4.89 -8.38 -15.94
CA ASP A 204 5.71 -7.22 -16.35
C ASP A 204 4.98 -5.90 -16.04
N THR A 205 4.61 -5.70 -14.78
CA THR A 205 3.83 -4.60 -14.27
C THR A 205 4.82 -3.60 -13.64
N PRO A 206 5.10 -2.46 -14.28
CA PRO A 206 5.83 -1.35 -13.69
C PRO A 206 5.25 -0.93 -12.32
N GLY A 207 5.92 -1.37 -11.26
CA GLY A 207 5.63 -0.92 -9.89
C GLY A 207 6.55 0.21 -9.44
N ILE A 208 6.09 0.97 -8.44
CA ILE A 208 6.92 1.92 -7.69
C ILE A 208 7.22 1.32 -6.32
N ARG A 209 8.50 1.25 -5.96
CA ARG A 209 8.94 0.91 -4.61
C ARG A 209 9.39 2.16 -3.87
N LEU A 210 8.74 2.47 -2.76
CA LEU A 210 9.15 3.54 -1.84
C LEU A 210 9.83 2.91 -0.62
N LEU A 211 11.03 3.38 -0.30
CA LEU A 211 11.76 3.00 0.90
C LEU A 211 11.86 4.22 1.80
N VAL A 212 11.33 4.12 3.01
CA VAL A 212 11.31 5.19 4.01
C VAL A 212 12.16 4.77 5.20
N PRO A 213 13.30 5.43 5.46
CA PRO A 213 14.11 5.13 6.63
C PRO A 213 13.36 5.38 7.94
N TRP A 214 13.68 4.59 8.96
CA TRP A 214 13.26 4.82 10.33
C TRP A 214 14.45 4.79 11.29
N HIS A 215 14.33 5.55 12.35
CA HIS A 215 15.30 5.63 13.43
C HIS A 215 14.61 5.30 14.76
N ALA A 216 15.29 4.47 15.57
CA ALA A 216 14.90 4.18 16.93
C ALA A 216 16.10 4.30 17.87
N GLU A 217 15.89 4.88 19.04
CA GLU A 217 16.95 5.03 20.03
C GLU A 217 17.48 3.65 20.47
N GLY A 218 18.81 3.49 20.45
CA GLY A 218 19.47 2.25 20.87
C GLY A 218 19.44 1.10 19.85
N LEU A 219 18.92 1.32 18.63
CA LEU A 219 18.92 0.33 17.56
C LEU A 219 19.54 0.86 16.26
N PRO A 220 20.11 -0.02 15.42
CA PRO A 220 20.43 0.33 14.04
C PRO A 220 19.20 0.87 13.31
N SER A 221 19.41 1.86 12.46
CA SER A 221 18.35 2.37 11.57
C SER A 221 17.90 1.25 10.62
N GLY A 222 16.65 1.31 10.18
CA GLY A 222 16.13 0.40 9.16
C GLY A 222 15.25 1.15 8.17
N GLU A 223 14.53 0.39 7.35
CA GLU A 223 13.64 0.95 6.33
C GLU A 223 12.27 0.27 6.39
N VAL A 224 11.23 1.05 6.10
CA VAL A 224 9.92 0.56 5.72
C VAL A 224 9.84 0.53 4.20
N ARG A 225 9.37 -0.58 3.64
CA ARG A 225 9.13 -0.74 2.21
C ARG A 225 7.64 -0.65 1.90
N LEU A 226 7.30 0.14 0.89
CA LEU A 226 5.99 0.17 0.26
C LEU A 226 6.15 -0.13 -1.22
N ASP A 227 5.36 -1.07 -1.72
CA ASP A 227 5.33 -1.44 -3.13
C ASP A 227 3.96 -1.09 -3.72
N PHE A 228 3.94 -0.36 -4.84
CA PHE A 228 2.74 0.05 -5.55
C PHE A 228 2.72 -0.60 -6.93
N ALA A 229 1.89 -1.62 -7.13
CA ALA A 229 1.66 -2.25 -8.43
C ALA A 229 0.57 -1.49 -9.20
N ARG A 230 0.86 -1.00 -10.41
CA ARG A 230 -0.06 -0.16 -11.20
C ARG A 230 -0.89 -0.93 -12.24
N ASP A 231 -0.31 -1.92 -12.91
CA ASP A 231 -0.97 -2.66 -14.00
C ASP A 231 -1.57 -4.02 -13.55
N GLU A 232 -1.75 -4.23 -12.24
CA GLU A 232 -2.31 -5.48 -11.74
C GLU A 232 -3.85 -5.40 -11.73
N THR A 233 -4.50 -6.08 -12.68
CA THR A 233 -5.97 -6.17 -12.70
C THR A 233 -6.45 -6.96 -11.49
N LEU A 234 -7.27 -6.32 -10.65
CA LEU A 234 -7.85 -6.96 -9.46
C LEU A 234 -8.98 -7.92 -9.87
N PRO A 235 -8.85 -9.26 -9.72
CA PRO A 235 -9.83 -10.22 -10.26
C PRO A 235 -11.21 -10.18 -9.59
N GLU A 236 -11.28 -9.69 -8.37
CA GLU A 236 -12.49 -9.52 -7.56
C GLU A 236 -12.47 -8.14 -6.88
N PRO A 237 -13.62 -7.52 -6.58
CA PRO A 237 -13.66 -6.25 -5.87
C PRO A 237 -12.93 -6.31 -4.52
N PRO A 238 -12.31 -5.20 -4.07
CA PRO A 238 -11.67 -5.16 -2.76
C PRO A 238 -12.70 -5.29 -1.63
N VAL A 239 -12.27 -5.83 -0.50
CA VAL A 239 -13.07 -5.95 0.72
C VAL A 239 -12.57 -4.97 1.77
N TRP A 240 -13.47 -4.41 2.58
CA TRP A 240 -13.06 -3.63 3.74
C TRP A 240 -12.62 -4.56 4.86
N THR A 241 -11.43 -4.32 5.40
CA THR A 241 -10.84 -5.15 6.45
C THR A 241 -10.29 -4.28 7.57
N LEU A 242 -10.50 -4.72 8.80
CA LEU A 242 -9.86 -4.15 9.98
C LEU A 242 -8.51 -4.83 10.17
N VAL A 243 -7.43 -4.18 9.75
CA VAL A 243 -6.07 -4.72 9.89
C VAL A 243 -5.58 -4.50 11.32
N PRO A 244 -5.24 -5.56 12.09
CA PRO A 244 -4.73 -5.42 13.44
C PRO A 244 -3.39 -4.66 13.47
N THR A 245 -3.18 -3.86 14.53
CA THR A 245 -1.89 -3.21 14.79
C THR A 245 -1.11 -4.02 15.82
N GLY A 246 0.23 -4.03 15.73
CA GLY A 246 1.09 -4.90 16.52
C GLY A 246 1.13 -4.59 18.03
N ARG A 247 0.52 -3.49 18.48
CA ARG A 247 0.49 -3.08 19.91
C ARG A 247 -0.89 -3.11 20.56
N GLY A 248 -1.84 -3.85 19.97
CA GLY A 248 -3.23 -3.82 20.44
C GLY A 248 -3.86 -2.43 20.30
N GLY A 249 -3.30 -1.58 19.44
CA GLY A 249 -3.92 -0.33 19.04
C GLY A 249 -5.17 -0.58 18.20
N ARG A 250 -5.95 0.47 17.96
CA ARG A 250 -7.17 0.38 17.15
C ARG A 250 -6.83 -0.19 15.75
N PRO A 251 -7.51 -1.26 15.30
CA PRO A 251 -7.32 -1.77 13.95
C PRO A 251 -7.56 -0.68 12.89
N VAL A 252 -6.79 -0.74 11.80
CA VAL A 252 -6.88 0.23 10.70
C VAL A 252 -7.87 -0.28 9.65
N PRO A 253 -8.99 0.43 9.38
CA PRO A 253 -9.88 0.08 8.29
C PRO A 253 -9.24 0.43 6.94
N VAL A 254 -9.07 -0.56 6.07
CA VAL A 254 -8.47 -0.36 4.74
C VAL A 254 -9.11 -1.32 3.74
N ARG A 255 -9.11 -0.95 2.45
CA ARG A 255 -9.46 -1.85 1.35
C ARG A 255 -8.35 -2.88 1.18
N THR A 256 -8.71 -4.14 1.11
CA THR A 256 -7.77 -5.25 0.96
C THR A 256 -8.20 -6.22 -0.13
N ALA A 257 -7.25 -7.00 -0.62
CA ALA A 257 -7.57 -8.23 -1.32
C ALA A 257 -8.27 -9.20 -0.36
N SER A 258 -9.32 -9.88 -0.84
CA SER A 258 -10.00 -10.92 -0.05
C SER A 258 -9.00 -12.02 0.35
N ARG A 259 -9.35 -12.78 1.38
CA ARG A 259 -8.54 -13.93 1.79
C ARG A 259 -8.41 -14.96 0.67
N GLU A 260 -9.50 -15.19 -0.06
CA GLU A 260 -9.57 -16.09 -1.20
C GLU A 260 -8.66 -15.64 -2.34
N LEU A 261 -8.66 -14.34 -2.68
CA LEU A 261 -7.75 -13.76 -3.67
C LEU A 261 -6.29 -13.82 -3.20
N SER A 262 -6.06 -13.52 -1.92
CA SER A 262 -4.72 -13.63 -1.32
C SER A 262 -4.17 -15.05 -1.45
N LEU A 263 -4.98 -16.08 -1.16
CA LEU A 263 -4.60 -17.47 -1.34
C LEU A 263 -4.37 -17.81 -2.82
N ALA A 264 -5.26 -17.39 -3.72
CA ALA A 264 -5.12 -17.65 -5.15
C ALA A 264 -3.78 -17.12 -5.71
N TRP A 265 -3.35 -15.93 -5.30
CA TRP A 265 -2.04 -15.39 -5.69
C TRP A 265 -0.86 -16.17 -5.11
N LYS A 266 -0.94 -16.60 -3.83
CA LYS A 266 0.12 -17.45 -3.26
C LYS A 266 0.26 -18.76 -4.02
N LEU A 267 -0.85 -19.39 -4.38
CA LEU A 267 -0.85 -20.62 -5.19
C LEU A 267 -0.27 -20.37 -6.58
N LEU A 268 -0.61 -19.25 -7.22
CA LEU A 268 -0.03 -18.87 -8.50
C LEU A 268 1.49 -18.73 -8.39
N TRP A 269 2.00 -17.96 -7.41
CA TRP A 269 3.43 -17.74 -7.24
C TRP A 269 4.19 -19.03 -6.96
N LEU A 270 3.66 -19.88 -6.07
CA LEU A 270 4.24 -21.20 -5.79
C LEU A 270 4.32 -22.04 -7.08
N HIS A 271 3.23 -22.10 -7.84
CA HIS A 271 3.18 -22.84 -9.11
C HIS A 271 4.17 -22.28 -10.14
N THR A 272 4.14 -20.97 -10.40
CA THR A 272 4.97 -20.35 -11.45
C THR A 272 6.44 -20.39 -11.10
N ASP A 273 6.82 -20.12 -9.85
CA ASP A 273 8.23 -20.14 -9.42
C ASP A 273 8.84 -21.54 -9.60
N THR A 274 8.10 -22.59 -9.25
CA THR A 274 8.55 -23.97 -9.46
C THR A 274 8.55 -24.35 -10.96
N ARG A 275 7.48 -24.01 -11.69
CA ARG A 275 7.33 -24.36 -13.12
C ARG A 275 8.46 -23.76 -13.96
N ASP A 276 8.85 -22.52 -13.67
CA ASP A 276 9.88 -21.77 -14.40
C ASP A 276 11.32 -22.15 -13.97
N GLY A 277 11.49 -23.30 -13.31
CA GLY A 277 12.78 -23.85 -12.91
C GLY A 277 13.42 -23.14 -11.71
N GLY A 278 12.66 -22.28 -11.03
CA GLY A 278 13.05 -21.65 -9.78
C GLY A 278 12.63 -22.47 -8.56
N ARG A 279 12.91 -21.92 -7.37
CA ARG A 279 12.35 -22.41 -6.11
C ARG A 279 11.34 -21.43 -5.59
N ALA A 280 10.17 -21.93 -5.24
CA ALA A 280 9.17 -21.12 -4.58
C ALA A 280 9.64 -20.75 -3.18
N ARG A 281 9.23 -19.59 -2.67
CA ARG A 281 9.72 -19.08 -1.38
C ARG A 281 8.96 -19.72 -0.22
N GLY A 282 9.67 -20.14 0.83
CA GLY A 282 9.04 -20.77 2.01
C GLY A 282 7.99 -19.89 2.70
N LYS A 283 8.15 -18.56 2.69
CA LYS A 283 7.13 -17.64 3.22
C LYS A 283 5.80 -17.72 2.48
N ASP A 284 5.82 -17.99 1.18
CA ASP A 284 4.61 -18.06 0.36
C ASP A 284 3.89 -19.39 0.57
N LEU A 285 4.64 -20.49 0.81
CA LEU A 285 4.07 -21.76 1.26
C LEU A 285 3.43 -21.64 2.64
N TYR A 286 4.14 -21.03 3.59
CA TYR A 286 3.62 -20.80 4.94
C TYR A 286 2.32 -19.99 4.91
N ASP A 287 2.32 -18.84 4.23
CA ASP A 287 1.15 -17.98 4.09
C ASP A 287 -0.01 -18.75 3.40
N ALA A 288 0.26 -19.53 2.35
CA ALA A 288 -0.75 -20.32 1.64
C ALA A 288 -1.42 -21.37 2.51
N VAL A 289 -0.64 -22.12 3.31
CA VAL A 289 -1.18 -23.14 4.22
C VAL A 289 -2.08 -22.50 5.26
N LEU A 290 -1.65 -21.40 5.88
CA LEU A 290 -2.47 -20.72 6.88
C LEU A 290 -3.78 -20.19 6.27
N LEU A 291 -3.72 -19.61 5.08
CA LEU A 291 -4.92 -19.12 4.38
C LEU A 291 -5.88 -20.26 4.00
N ALA A 292 -5.34 -21.41 3.59
CA ALA A 292 -6.13 -22.57 3.19
C ALA A 292 -6.76 -23.31 4.38
N GLU A 293 -6.08 -23.35 5.53
CA GLU A 293 -6.58 -23.98 6.76
C GLU A 293 -7.47 -23.04 7.59
N ALA A 294 -7.43 -21.73 7.34
CA ALA A 294 -8.27 -20.77 8.06
C ALA A 294 -9.77 -21.01 7.81
N THR A 295 -10.57 -20.86 8.86
CA THR A 295 -12.03 -21.07 8.80
C THR A 295 -12.69 -20.15 7.76
N GLY A 296 -13.33 -20.73 6.74
CA GLY A 296 -14.14 -20.01 5.75
C GLY A 296 -14.07 -20.67 4.36
N ALA A 297 -14.46 -19.94 3.32
CA ALA A 297 -14.43 -20.44 1.95
C ALA A 297 -13.00 -20.53 1.37
N LEU A 298 -12.76 -21.55 0.55
CA LEU A 298 -11.59 -21.62 -0.34
C LEU A 298 -11.84 -20.75 -1.59
N PRO A 299 -10.80 -20.41 -2.37
CA PRO A 299 -10.96 -19.66 -3.61
C PRO A 299 -11.91 -20.38 -4.55
N SER A 300 -12.79 -19.66 -5.25
CA SER A 300 -13.78 -20.23 -6.16
C SER A 300 -13.16 -20.69 -7.50
N PRO A 301 -13.83 -21.56 -8.29
CA PRO A 301 -13.29 -22.00 -9.59
C PRO A 301 -13.19 -20.88 -10.60
N ARG A 302 -14.07 -19.89 -10.45
CA ARG A 302 -14.06 -18.70 -11.26
C ARG A 302 -12.86 -17.83 -10.90
N LEU A 303 -12.60 -17.63 -9.61
CA LEU A 303 -11.46 -16.85 -9.13
C LEU A 303 -10.14 -17.48 -9.56
N LEU A 304 -9.96 -18.79 -9.32
CA LEU A 304 -8.74 -19.49 -9.71
C LEU A 304 -8.50 -19.42 -11.23
N ARG A 305 -9.53 -19.60 -12.05
CA ARG A 305 -9.40 -19.42 -13.51
C ARG A 305 -9.06 -17.99 -13.92
N LYS A 306 -9.52 -16.97 -13.20
CA LYS A 306 -9.14 -15.58 -13.47
C LYS A 306 -7.67 -15.33 -13.13
N VAL A 307 -7.22 -15.79 -11.97
CA VAL A 307 -5.84 -15.60 -11.50
C VAL A 307 -4.84 -16.40 -12.33
N PHE A 308 -5.15 -17.67 -12.64
CA PHE A 308 -4.33 -18.55 -13.48
C PHE A 308 -4.58 -18.37 -14.98
N GLY A 309 -5.47 -17.46 -15.40
CA GLY A 309 -5.92 -17.36 -16.79
C GLY A 309 -4.82 -17.06 -17.81
N LEU A 310 -3.65 -16.60 -17.34
CA LEU A 310 -2.47 -16.32 -18.16
C LEU A 310 -1.44 -17.46 -18.16
N THR A 311 -1.63 -18.51 -17.35
CA THR A 311 -0.70 -19.64 -17.30
C THR A 311 -1.00 -20.66 -18.40
N ALA A 312 0.05 -21.28 -18.95
CA ALA A 312 -0.10 -22.33 -19.96
C ALA A 312 -0.77 -23.61 -19.40
N ASP A 313 -0.65 -23.86 -18.10
CA ASP A 313 -1.18 -25.06 -17.46
C ASP A 313 -2.63 -24.88 -17.00
N PRO A 314 -3.50 -25.89 -17.18
CA PRO A 314 -4.80 -25.90 -16.53
C PRO A 314 -4.65 -25.84 -15.01
N VAL A 315 -5.35 -24.89 -14.38
CA VAL A 315 -5.33 -24.73 -12.90
C VAL A 315 -5.70 -26.02 -12.15
N THR A 316 -6.50 -26.89 -12.77
CA THR A 316 -6.88 -28.19 -12.19
C THR A 316 -5.70 -29.15 -12.09
N ASP A 317 -4.74 -29.08 -13.01
CA ASP A 317 -3.55 -29.94 -13.00
C ASP A 317 -2.48 -29.35 -12.08
N ALA A 318 -2.34 -28.02 -12.10
CA ALA A 318 -1.40 -27.29 -11.24
C ALA A 318 -1.66 -27.51 -9.74
N LEU A 319 -2.92 -27.64 -9.32
CA LEU A 319 -3.31 -27.68 -7.90
C LEU A 319 -3.69 -29.10 -7.40
N ARG A 320 -3.39 -30.16 -8.16
CA ARG A 320 -3.62 -31.53 -7.67
C ARG A 320 -2.70 -31.80 -6.47
N PRO A 321 -3.15 -32.58 -5.47
CA PRO A 321 -2.32 -32.90 -4.30
C PRO A 321 -0.92 -33.42 -4.65
N ASP A 322 -0.81 -34.31 -5.64
CA ASP A 322 0.49 -34.85 -6.09
C ASP A 322 1.37 -33.78 -6.77
N ALA A 323 0.77 -32.83 -7.50
CA ALA A 323 1.49 -31.73 -8.12
C ALA A 323 2.01 -30.75 -7.06
N VAL A 324 1.16 -30.39 -6.10
CA VAL A 324 1.51 -29.52 -4.96
C VAL A 324 2.61 -30.16 -4.13
N ALA A 325 2.52 -31.46 -3.82
CA ALA A 325 3.55 -32.19 -3.07
C ALA A 325 4.92 -32.21 -3.78
N GLY A 326 4.94 -32.02 -5.10
CA GLY A 326 6.14 -31.99 -5.93
C GLY A 326 6.80 -30.61 -6.07
N TRP A 327 6.24 -29.54 -5.48
CA TRP A 327 6.81 -28.20 -5.62
C TRP A 327 8.17 -28.06 -4.90
N ASP A 328 9.17 -27.48 -5.58
CA ASP A 328 10.48 -27.17 -4.98
C ASP A 328 10.39 -25.84 -4.24
N VAL A 329 10.58 -25.89 -2.92
CA VAL A 329 10.42 -24.75 -2.00
C VAL A 329 11.70 -24.52 -1.21
N GLU A 330 12.17 -23.28 -1.19
CA GLU A 330 13.29 -22.84 -0.36
C GLU A 330 12.87 -22.69 1.12
N TRP A 331 12.63 -23.83 1.77
CA TRP A 331 12.10 -23.88 3.13
C TRP A 331 13.15 -23.53 4.20
N ALA A 332 14.38 -24.01 4.03
CA ALA A 332 15.45 -23.82 5.01
C ALA A 332 15.73 -22.34 5.30
N ALA A 333 15.76 -21.50 4.25
CA ALA A 333 15.95 -20.05 4.39
C ALA A 333 14.78 -19.37 5.13
N PHE A 334 13.55 -19.86 4.94
CA PHE A 334 12.39 -19.34 5.67
C PHE A 334 12.44 -19.73 7.16
N GLN A 335 12.78 -20.99 7.45
CA GLN A 335 12.85 -21.53 8.80
C GLN A 335 13.95 -20.89 9.64
N GLU A 336 15.09 -20.50 9.05
CA GLU A 336 16.15 -19.74 9.73
C GLU A 336 15.62 -18.42 10.32
N GLY A 337 14.74 -17.72 9.60
CA GLY A 337 14.09 -16.50 10.09
C GLY A 337 12.90 -16.73 11.02
N HIS A 338 12.40 -17.96 11.13
CA HIS A 338 11.17 -18.31 11.86
C HIS A 338 11.34 -19.64 12.62
N PRO A 339 12.24 -19.72 13.62
CA PRO A 339 12.57 -20.98 14.30
C PRO A 339 11.40 -21.60 15.08
N GLY A 340 10.35 -20.82 15.38
CA GLY A 340 9.12 -21.34 15.99
C GLY A 340 8.19 -22.05 15.01
N VAL A 341 8.47 -22.03 13.70
CA VAL A 341 7.74 -22.79 12.69
C VAL A 341 8.36 -24.18 12.57
N GLU A 342 7.64 -25.18 13.08
CA GLU A 342 8.08 -26.57 13.08
C GLU A 342 7.70 -27.30 11.78
N GLY A 343 8.41 -28.40 11.51
CA GLY A 343 8.15 -29.30 10.38
C GLY A 343 9.00 -29.04 9.12
N THR A 344 8.89 -29.95 8.18
CA THR A 344 9.64 -29.97 6.90
C THR A 344 8.83 -29.39 5.75
N ALA A 345 9.50 -28.96 4.68
CA ALA A 345 8.83 -28.48 3.45
C ALA A 345 7.76 -29.47 2.95
N GLY A 346 8.07 -30.77 2.94
CA GLY A 346 7.14 -31.81 2.50
C GLY A 346 5.90 -31.94 3.38
N GLU A 347 6.03 -31.78 4.70
CA GLU A 347 4.88 -31.78 5.62
C GLU A 347 3.96 -30.58 5.37
N TRP A 348 4.53 -29.39 5.11
CA TRP A 348 3.77 -28.19 4.78
C TRP A 348 3.10 -28.28 3.41
N LEU A 349 3.78 -28.82 2.39
CA LEU A 349 3.19 -29.07 1.07
C LEU A 349 2.06 -30.11 1.15
N HIS A 350 2.22 -31.16 1.95
CA HIS A 350 1.16 -32.15 2.15
C HIS A 350 -0.05 -31.55 2.87
N ARG A 351 0.15 -30.67 3.85
CA ARG A 351 -0.94 -29.89 4.48
C ARG A 351 -1.67 -29.03 3.46
N LEU A 352 -0.93 -28.30 2.61
CA LEU A 352 -1.51 -27.49 1.56
C LEU A 352 -2.35 -28.34 0.60
N GLY A 353 -1.79 -29.45 0.10
CA GLY A 353 -2.48 -30.37 -0.80
C GLY A 353 -3.80 -30.89 -0.22
N ARG A 354 -3.80 -31.30 1.05
CA ARG A 354 -5.02 -31.73 1.76
C ARG A 354 -6.05 -30.62 1.90
N ALA A 355 -5.62 -29.42 2.28
CA ALA A 355 -6.52 -28.27 2.42
C ALA A 355 -7.17 -27.86 1.08
N LEU A 356 -6.49 -28.12 -0.04
CA LEU A 356 -6.97 -27.82 -1.39
C LEU A 356 -7.78 -28.97 -2.04
N GLU A 357 -7.89 -30.14 -1.41
CA GLU A 357 -8.69 -31.25 -1.95
C GLU A 357 -10.12 -30.86 -2.36
N PRO A 358 -10.88 -30.04 -1.60
CA PRO A 358 -12.21 -29.63 -2.01
C PRO A 358 -12.23 -28.82 -3.30
N VAL A 359 -11.14 -28.11 -3.62
CA VAL A 359 -10.96 -27.29 -4.83
C VAL A 359 -10.50 -28.16 -6.01
N ALA A 360 -9.59 -29.10 -5.77
CA ALA A 360 -9.11 -30.05 -6.78
C ALA A 360 -10.19 -31.09 -7.16
N GLY A 361 -11.08 -31.43 -6.22
CA GLY A 361 -12.18 -32.38 -6.41
C GLY A 361 -13.36 -31.90 -7.26
N TRP A 362 -13.31 -30.68 -7.80
CA TRP A 362 -14.38 -30.08 -8.61
C TRP A 362 -14.69 -30.76 -9.94
N GLN A 363 -14.03 -31.87 -10.25
CA GLN A 363 -14.32 -32.70 -11.41
C GLN A 363 -15.35 -33.80 -11.17
N ALA A 364 -15.87 -34.01 -9.95
CA ALA A 364 -16.81 -35.11 -9.69
C ALA A 364 -18.27 -34.83 -10.09
N VAL A 365 -18.63 -33.61 -10.49
CA VAL A 365 -19.98 -33.29 -10.96
C VAL A 365 -19.89 -32.63 -12.33
N ARG A 366 -19.95 -33.45 -13.37
CA ARG A 366 -20.36 -33.03 -14.72
C ARG A 366 -21.84 -33.31 -14.91
#